data_AF-A0A3M1MDA4-F1
#
_entry.id   AF-A0A3M1MDA4-F1
#
_cell.length_a   1.000
_cell.length_b   1.000
_cell.length_c   1.000
_cell.angle_alpha   90.00
_cell.angle_beta   90.00
_cell.angle_gamma   90.00
#
_symmetry.space_group_name_H-M   'P 1'
#
loop_
_entity.id
_entity.type
_entity.pdbx_description
1 polymer ?
#
loop_
_entity_poly.entity_id
_entity_poly.type
_entity_poly.pdbx_seq_one_letter_code
_entity_poly.pdbx_strand_id
1 'polypeptide(L)'
;MRQLGELQKHAEEFEKLNAELIFIFREEEKGIDGLKEIRDRHKTRFTLALDPEKKSTQRYSNGRMEFDNYVVRDDGTIVGIVDGTLRERATAEQLLKILRDLQQ
;
A
#
# COMPACT_ATOMS: atom_id res chain seq x y z
N MET A 1 9.05 -8.94 -3.12
CA MET A 1 8.49 -8.25 -1.95
C MET A 1 7.34 -9.09 -1.40
N ARG A 2 7.42 -9.57 -0.15
CA ARG A 2 6.45 -10.55 0.39
C ARG A 2 5.03 -9.98 0.50
N GLN A 3 4.90 -8.75 1.01
CA GLN A 3 3.61 -8.09 1.23
C GLN A 3 2.79 -7.94 -0.07
N LEU A 4 3.41 -7.46 -1.15
CA LEU A 4 2.74 -7.28 -2.44
C LEU A 4 2.21 -8.60 -3.00
N GLY A 5 2.97 -9.69 -2.90
CA GLY A 5 2.52 -11.01 -3.30
C GLY A 5 1.38 -11.56 -2.43
N GLU A 6 1.40 -11.30 -1.12
CA GLU A 6 0.31 -11.69 -0.21
C GLU A 6 -0.97 -10.92 -0.51
N LEU A 7 -0.91 -9.58 -0.63
CA LEU A 7 -2.09 -8.75 -0.94
C LEU A 7 -2.68 -9.09 -2.31
N GLN A 8 -1.85 -9.49 -3.28
CA GLN A 8 -2.32 -9.91 -4.60
C GLN A 8 -3.18 -11.17 -4.58
N LYS A 9 -3.01 -12.07 -3.60
CA LYS A 9 -3.89 -13.25 -3.44
C LYS A 9 -5.33 -12.86 -3.08
N HIS A 10 -5.51 -11.65 -2.54
CA HIS A 10 -6.80 -11.12 -2.09
C HIS A 10 -7.31 -9.97 -2.97
N ALA A 11 -6.68 -9.73 -4.14
CA ALA A 11 -7.02 -8.59 -5.01
C ALA A 11 -8.51 -8.52 -5.35
N GLU A 12 -9.13 -9.66 -5.68
CA GLU A 12 -10.57 -9.74 -5.98
C GLU A 12 -11.46 -9.35 -4.79
N GLU A 13 -11.02 -9.58 -3.54
CA GLU A 13 -11.78 -9.17 -2.36
C GLU A 13 -11.76 -7.66 -2.17
N PHE A 14 -10.62 -7.02 -2.42
CA PHE A 14 -10.51 -5.56 -2.42
C PHE A 14 -11.39 -4.94 -3.54
N GLU A 15 -11.35 -5.53 -4.74
CA GLU A 15 -12.19 -5.09 -5.87
C GLU A 15 -13.68 -5.22 -5.55
N LYS A 16 -14.12 -6.32 -4.93
CA LYS A 16 -15.52 -6.51 -4.48
C LYS A 16 -15.97 -5.47 -3.48
N LEU A 17 -15.06 -4.92 -2.69
CA LEU A 17 -15.32 -3.84 -1.74
C LEU A 17 -15.13 -2.44 -2.36
N ASN A 18 -14.96 -2.36 -3.68
CA ASN A 18 -14.71 -1.13 -4.43
C ASN A 18 -13.47 -0.36 -3.93
N ALA A 19 -12.43 -1.11 -3.53
CA ALA A 19 -11.17 -0.56 -3.02
C ALA A 19 -10.01 -0.81 -4.00
N GLU A 20 -9.23 0.23 -4.29
CA GLU A 20 -7.97 0.14 -5.03
C GLU A 20 -6.78 0.07 -4.06
N LEU A 21 -5.80 -0.79 -4.34
CA LEU A 21 -4.54 -0.84 -3.61
C LEU A 21 -3.45 -0.08 -4.37
N ILE A 22 -2.89 0.95 -3.70
CA ILE A 22 -1.80 1.78 -4.21
C ILE A 22 -0.57 1.60 -3.31
N PHE A 23 0.57 1.27 -3.92
CA PHE A 23 1.84 1.10 -3.21
C PHE A 23 2.76 2.28 -3.51
N ILE A 24 3.14 3.01 -2.47
CA ILE A 24 4.00 4.20 -2.59
C ILE A 24 5.43 3.85 -2.19
N PHE A 25 6.38 4.10 -3.10
CA PHE A 25 7.80 3.89 -2.92
C PHE A 25 8.52 5.22 -2.73
N ARG A 26 9.24 5.39 -1.62
CA ARG A 26 10.01 6.60 -1.31
C ARG A 26 11.50 6.52 -1.64
N GLU A 27 12.01 5.30 -1.79
CA GLU A 27 13.46 5.01 -1.85
C GLU A 27 13.79 4.09 -3.01
N GLU A 28 13.03 4.12 -4.10
CA GLU A 28 13.36 3.34 -5.29
C GLU A 28 14.52 4.02 -6.03
N GLU A 29 15.72 3.47 -5.88
CA GLU A 29 16.97 4.03 -6.42
C GLU A 29 16.94 4.16 -7.95
N LYS A 30 16.24 3.25 -8.64
CA LYS A 30 16.06 3.29 -10.09
C LYS A 30 14.85 4.14 -10.53
N GLY A 31 14.17 4.79 -9.59
CA GLY A 31 12.96 5.56 -9.83
C GLY A 31 11.88 4.75 -10.56
N ILE A 32 11.28 5.35 -11.59
CA ILE A 32 10.18 4.74 -12.36
C ILE A 32 10.59 3.42 -13.02
N ASP A 33 11.85 3.28 -13.43
CA ASP A 33 12.31 2.03 -14.06
C ASP A 33 12.39 0.89 -13.03
N GLY A 34 12.73 1.18 -11.77
CA GLY A 34 12.61 0.22 -10.68
C GLY A 34 11.17 -0.24 -10.46
N LEU A 35 10.20 0.68 -10.53
CA LEU A 35 8.78 0.31 -10.44
C LEU A 35 8.33 -0.59 -11.60
N LYS A 36 8.81 -0.34 -12.82
CA LYS A 36 8.54 -1.22 -13.97
C LYS A 36 9.12 -2.62 -13.73
N GLU A 37 10.35 -2.72 -13.25
CA GLU A 37 10.98 -4.00 -12.91
C GLU A 37 10.18 -4.76 -11.82
N ILE A 38 9.71 -4.06 -10.78
CA ILE A 38 8.89 -4.65 -9.71
C ILE A 38 7.57 -5.17 -10.29
N ARG A 39 6.90 -4.37 -11.12
CA ARG A 39 5.65 -4.77 -11.79
C ARG A 39 5.86 -6.01 -12.64
N ASP A 40 6.89 -6.04 -13.46
CA ASP A 40 7.15 -7.13 -14.40
C ASP A 40 7.56 -8.42 -13.68
N ARG A 41 8.31 -8.29 -12.57
CA ARG A 41 8.74 -9.41 -11.72
C ARG A 41 7.58 -10.03 -10.96
N HIS A 42 6.71 -9.20 -10.38
CA HIS A 42 5.60 -9.66 -9.54
C HIS A 42 4.28 -9.85 -10.30
N LYS A 43 4.24 -9.47 -11.59
CA LYS A 43 3.03 -9.49 -12.43
C LYS A 43 1.84 -8.85 -11.72
N THR A 44 2.11 -7.77 -11.00
CA THR A 44 1.09 -7.11 -10.19
C THR A 44 0.24 -6.17 -11.02
N ARG A 45 -1.04 -6.12 -10.67
CA ARG A 45 -2.02 -5.20 -11.25
C ARG A 45 -2.21 -3.94 -10.40
N PHE A 46 -1.59 -3.89 -9.23
CA PHE A 46 -1.68 -2.75 -8.33
C PHE A 46 -0.94 -1.54 -8.88
N THR A 47 -1.44 -0.36 -8.50
CA THR A 47 -0.80 0.91 -8.83
C THR A 47 0.46 1.05 -7.98
N LEU A 48 1.61 1.23 -8.66
CA LEU A 48 2.89 1.53 -8.02
C LEU A 48 3.20 3.00 -8.25
N ALA A 49 3.33 3.77 -7.17
CA ALA A 49 3.64 5.18 -7.19
C ALA A 49 5.05 5.42 -6.62
N LEU A 50 5.76 6.40 -7.20
CA LEU A 50 7.03 6.88 -6.68
C LEU A 50 6.79 8.22 -6.01
N ASP A 51 7.20 8.35 -4.75
CA ASP A 51 7.34 9.64 -4.09
C ASP A 51 8.81 10.08 -4.17
N PRO A 52 9.15 11.04 -5.07
CA PRO A 52 10.53 11.52 -5.23
C PRO A 52 10.96 12.46 -4.09
N GLU A 53 10.03 13.01 -3.32
CA GLU A 53 10.31 14.01 -2.30
C GLU A 53 10.40 13.40 -0.89
N LYS A 54 11.26 12.40 -0.73
CA LYS A 54 11.51 11.70 0.55
C LYS A 54 11.63 12.63 1.78
N LYS A 55 12.15 13.85 1.61
CA LYS A 55 12.37 14.84 2.67
C LYS A 55 11.09 15.52 3.16
N SER A 56 10.03 15.61 2.36
CA SER A 56 8.74 16.24 2.72
C SER A 56 7.69 15.22 3.20
N THR A 57 7.99 13.92 3.08
CA THR A 57 7.06 12.80 3.33
C THR A 57 6.80 12.42 4.78
N GLN A 58 7.35 13.15 5.76
CA GLN A 58 7.15 12.81 7.18
C GLN A 58 5.66 12.63 7.52
N ARG A 59 4.76 13.37 6.86
CA ARG A 59 3.32 13.36 7.11
C ARG A 59 2.64 11.98 7.09
N TYR A 60 3.16 11.02 6.32
CA TYR A 60 2.57 9.67 6.23
C TYR A 60 3.59 8.53 6.35
N SER A 61 4.86 8.84 6.62
CA SER A 61 5.92 7.86 6.85
C SER A 61 7.03 8.54 7.65
N ASN A 62 6.87 8.47 8.98
CA ASN A 62 7.58 9.26 9.98
C ASN A 62 9.02 8.79 10.21
N GLY A 63 9.33 7.53 9.89
CA GLY A 63 10.58 6.87 10.21
C GLY A 63 11.16 6.02 9.08
N ARG A 64 12.41 5.61 9.27
CA ARG A 64 13.09 4.67 8.37
C ARG A 64 12.51 3.28 8.59
N MET A 65 12.16 2.58 7.51
CA MET A 65 11.59 1.23 7.56
C MET A 65 10.19 1.13 8.20
N GLU A 66 9.43 2.22 8.16
CA GLU A 66 7.98 2.22 8.41
C GLU A 66 7.24 1.94 7.11
N PHE A 67 6.15 1.19 7.22
CA PHE A 67 5.37 0.67 6.11
C PHE A 67 3.89 0.68 6.45
N ASP A 68 3.46 1.79 7.02
CA ASP A 68 2.08 2.03 7.44
C ASP A 68 1.14 1.99 6.24
N ASN A 69 -0.08 1.54 6.50
CA ASN A 69 -1.11 1.38 5.47
C ASN A 69 -2.29 2.25 5.89
N TYR A 70 -2.71 3.12 4.98
CA TYR A 70 -3.80 4.04 5.20
C TYR A 70 -5.00 3.56 4.41
N VAL A 71 -6.14 3.43 5.08
CA VAL A 71 -7.43 3.22 4.42
C VAL A 71 -8.07 4.59 4.25
N VAL A 72 -8.24 4.98 2.99
CA VAL A 72 -8.69 6.33 2.60
C VAL A 72 -10.00 6.20 1.83
N ARG A 73 -10.98 7.02 2.19
CA ARG A 73 -12.25 7.15 1.46
C ARG A 73 -12.07 7.95 0.17
N ASP A 74 -13.09 7.90 -0.69
CA ASP A 74 -13.18 8.68 -1.93
C ASP A 74 -13.15 10.20 -1.70
N ASP A 75 -13.62 10.67 -0.54
CA ASP A 75 -13.54 12.07 -0.10
C ASP A 75 -12.15 12.48 0.45
N GLY A 76 -11.19 11.55 0.48
CA GLY A 76 -9.84 11.77 1.01
C GLY A 76 -9.71 11.60 2.53
N THR A 77 -10.77 11.22 3.24
CA THR A 77 -10.73 10.99 4.69
C THR A 77 -9.99 9.69 5.02
N ILE A 78 -9.02 9.76 5.93
CA ILE A 78 -8.37 8.57 6.50
C ILE A 78 -9.29 7.98 7.56
N VAL A 79 -9.69 6.73 7.36
CA VAL A 79 -10.65 6.02 8.23
C VAL A 79 -10.04 4.84 8.97
N GLY A 80 -8.81 4.47 8.63
CA GLY A 80 -8.04 3.47 9.34
C GLY A 80 -6.56 3.59 9.02
N ILE A 81 -5.73 3.27 10.01
CA ILE A 81 -4.29 3.18 9.87
C ILE A 81 -3.89 1.81 10.42
N VAL A 82 -3.10 1.07 9.65
CA VAL A 82 -2.46 -0.17 10.09
C VAL A 82 -0.96 0.04 10.03
N ASP A 83 -0.37 0.24 11.20
CA ASP A 83 1.06 0.46 11.35
C ASP A 83 1.86 -0.73 10.82
N GLY A 84 2.99 -0.44 10.19
CA GLY A 84 3.84 -1.45 9.58
C GLY A 84 5.33 -1.17 9.81
N THR A 85 6.10 -2.23 10.02
CA THR A 85 7.56 -2.20 10.15
C THR A 85 8.21 -3.14 9.15
N LEU A 86 9.55 -3.15 9.09
CA LEU A 86 10.26 -4.13 8.26
C LEU A 86 9.87 -5.58 8.58
N ARG A 87 9.62 -5.90 9.86
CA ARG A 87 9.35 -7.26 10.35
C ARG A 87 7.88 -7.62 10.29
N GLU A 88 7.01 -6.65 10.58
CA GLU A 88 5.57 -6.85 10.69
C GLU A 88 4.86 -5.95 9.69
N ARG A 89 4.14 -6.56 8.75
CA ARG A 89 3.40 -5.84 7.70
C ARG A 89 1.92 -6.03 7.92
N ALA A 90 1.13 -5.05 7.51
CA ALA A 90 -0.31 -5.19 7.44
C ALA A 90 -0.68 -6.42 6.58
N THR A 91 -1.57 -7.24 7.12
CA THR A 91 -2.13 -8.39 6.40
C THR A 91 -3.34 -7.96 5.57
N ALA A 92 -3.68 -8.76 4.55
CA ALA A 92 -4.88 -8.55 3.77
C ALA A 92 -6.13 -8.53 4.66
N GLU A 93 -6.20 -9.44 5.62
CA GLU A 93 -7.33 -9.57 6.55
C GLU A 93 -7.54 -8.31 7.40
N GLN A 94 -6.47 -7.71 7.93
CA GLN A 94 -6.55 -6.46 8.70
C GLN A 94 -7.15 -5.33 7.86
N LEU A 95 -6.71 -5.18 6.61
CA LEU A 95 -7.19 -4.14 5.70
C LEU A 95 -8.63 -4.40 5.25
N LEU A 96 -8.95 -5.64 4.86
CA LEU A 96 -10.29 -6.04 4.45
C LEU A 96 -11.31 -5.88 5.58
N LYS A 97 -10.91 -6.13 6.83
CA LYS A 97 -11.78 -5.88 7.99
C LYS A 97 -12.19 -4.41 8.06
N ILE A 98 -11.22 -3.49 8.00
CA ILE A 98 -11.50 -2.05 8.03
C ILE A 98 -12.44 -1.67 6.89
N LEU A 99 -12.19 -2.17 5.67
CA LEU A 99 -13.04 -1.88 4.51
C LEU A 99 -14.47 -2.40 4.66
N ARG A 100 -14.67 -3.60 5.22
CA ARG A 100 -16.00 -4.17 5.49
C ARG A 100 -16.76 -3.38 6.55
N ASP A 101 -16.07 -2.87 7.56
CA ASP A 101 -16.68 -2.05 8.61
C ASP A 101 -17.16 -0.69 8.08
N LEU A 102 -16.62 -0.20 6.94
CA LEU A 102 -17.09 1.03 6.29
C LEU A 102 -18.35 0.86 5.44
N GLN A 103 -18.69 -0.37 5.05
CA GLN A 103 -19.86 -0.68 4.22
C GLN A 103 -21.12 -0.98 5.05
N GLN A 104 -21.00 -1.04 6.38
CA GLN A 104 -22.11 -1.25 7.32
C GLN A 104 -22.73 0.08 7.73
#